data_AF-A0A1A2GCG2-F1
#
_entry.id   AF-A0A1A2GCG2-F1
#
_cell.length_a   1.000
_cell.length_b   1.000
_cell.length_c   1.000
_cell.angle_alpha   90.00
_cell.angle_beta   90.00
_cell.angle_gamma   90.00
#
_symmetry.space_group_name_H-M   'P 1'
#
loop_
_entity.id
_entity.type
_entity.pdbx_description
1 polymer ?
#
loop_
_entity_poly.entity_id
_entity_poly.type
_entity_poly.pdbx_seq_one_letter_code
_entity_poly.pdbx_strand_id
1 'polypeptide(L)'
;MARGLGAVATLLGLAAVASPAAHADAVDNAFVTAVKNKGIQFASPQAAVIAGHEVCDELDLGKQKPDIASEVMANSGLDGYHAGYFIGASVAAYCPRYRAS
;
A
#
# COMPACT_ATOMS: atom_id res chain seq x y z
N MET A 1 -23.72 53.88 -6.06
CA MET A 1 -22.78 53.03 -5.29
C MET A 1 -22.38 51.86 -6.19
N ALA A 2 -21.47 52.03 -7.15
CA ALA A 2 -20.02 52.17 -7.07
C ALA A 2 -19.27 50.87 -6.69
N ARG A 3 -18.75 50.23 -7.76
CA ARG A 3 -17.48 49.50 -7.89
C ARG A 3 -17.31 48.10 -7.29
N GLY A 4 -17.16 47.14 -8.19
CA GLY A 4 -16.40 45.90 -8.00
C GLY A 4 -15.87 45.40 -9.34
N LEU A 5 -14.69 45.89 -9.75
CA LEU A 5 -13.90 45.37 -10.85
C LEU A 5 -13.07 44.21 -10.28
N GLY A 6 -13.12 43.00 -10.87
CA GLY A 6 -12.38 41.86 -10.31
C GLY A 6 -12.32 40.61 -11.19
N ALA A 7 -11.40 40.67 -12.15
CA ALA A 7 -10.60 39.56 -12.72
C ALA A 7 -11.30 38.29 -13.26
N VAL A 8 -11.21 38.17 -14.58
CA VAL A 8 -11.20 36.90 -15.32
C VAL A 8 -10.00 36.06 -14.87
N ALA A 9 -10.23 34.84 -14.41
CA ALA A 9 -9.23 33.79 -14.32
C ALA A 9 -9.89 32.45 -14.69
N THR A 10 -10.02 32.20 -15.99
CA THR A 10 -10.29 30.86 -16.52
C THR A 10 -9.04 30.01 -16.30
N LEU A 11 -8.91 29.43 -15.11
CA LEU A 11 -7.93 28.36 -14.88
C LEU A 11 -8.48 27.09 -15.53
N LEU A 12 -8.05 26.84 -16.76
CA LEU A 12 -8.00 25.52 -17.37
C LEU A 12 -7.04 24.65 -16.55
N GLY A 13 -7.49 24.21 -15.39
CA GLY A 13 -6.90 23.07 -14.70
C GLY A 13 -7.48 21.81 -15.31
N LEU A 14 -6.83 21.25 -16.33
CA LEU A 14 -6.92 19.82 -16.58
C LEU A 14 -6.30 19.13 -15.36
N ALA A 15 -7.07 19.01 -14.28
CA ALA A 15 -6.80 18.01 -13.28
C ALA A 15 -7.09 16.68 -13.97
N ALA A 16 -6.03 16.11 -14.56
CA ALA A 16 -6.03 14.75 -15.02
C ALA A 16 -6.59 13.91 -13.87
N VAL A 17 -7.80 13.38 -14.08
CA VAL A 17 -8.33 12.27 -13.30
C VAL A 17 -7.44 11.07 -13.62
N ALA A 18 -6.24 11.05 -13.06
CA ALA A 18 -5.44 9.85 -13.00
C ALA A 18 -6.25 8.90 -12.14
N SER A 19 -6.94 7.97 -12.80
CA SER A 19 -7.75 6.95 -12.17
C SER A 19 -6.95 6.30 -11.03
N PRO A 20 -7.37 6.44 -9.76
CA PRO A 20 -6.67 5.84 -8.63
C PRO A 20 -6.47 4.34 -8.82
N ALA A 21 -7.41 3.70 -9.52
CA ALA A 21 -7.38 2.29 -9.87
C ALA A 21 -6.12 1.90 -10.68
N ALA A 22 -5.75 2.68 -11.70
CA ALA A 22 -4.60 2.33 -12.55
C ALA A 22 -3.26 2.34 -11.77
N HIS A 23 -3.15 3.21 -10.76
CA HIS A 23 -1.98 3.26 -9.89
C HIS A 23 -2.02 2.15 -8.83
N ALA A 24 -3.20 1.83 -8.28
CA ALA A 24 -3.37 0.71 -7.37
C ALA A 24 -3.00 -0.62 -8.05
N ASP A 25 -3.55 -0.89 -9.25
CA ASP A 25 -3.25 -2.09 -10.03
C ASP A 25 -1.74 -2.24 -10.31
N ALA A 26 -1.04 -1.13 -10.61
CA ALA A 26 0.40 -1.16 -10.84
C ALA A 26 1.19 -1.50 -9.57
N VAL A 27 0.79 -0.95 -8.42
CA VAL A 27 1.41 -1.23 -7.11
C VAL A 27 1.14 -2.66 -6.69
N ASP A 28 -0.09 -3.14 -6.83
CA ASP A 28 -0.51 -4.50 -6.49
C ASP A 28 0.28 -5.53 -7.30
N ASN A 29 0.40 -5.32 -8.61
CA ASN A 29 1.18 -6.19 -9.49
C ASN A 29 2.67 -6.20 -9.14
N ALA A 30 3.25 -5.03 -8.81
CA ALA A 30 4.64 -4.93 -8.39
C ALA A 30 4.88 -5.65 -7.06
N PHE A 31 3.97 -5.48 -6.10
CA PHE A 31 4.00 -6.15 -4.80
C PHE A 31 3.92 -7.66 -4.94
N VAL A 32 2.91 -8.18 -5.65
CA VAL A 32 2.73 -9.63 -5.89
C VAL A 32 3.97 -10.22 -6.58
N THR A 33 4.53 -9.50 -7.55
CA THR A 33 5.76 -9.92 -8.23
C THR A 33 6.95 -9.98 -7.27
N ALA A 34 7.11 -8.98 -6.40
CA ALA A 34 8.20 -8.91 -5.44
C ALA A 34 8.16 -10.06 -4.42
N VAL A 35 6.99 -10.32 -3.83
CA VAL A 35 6.83 -11.43 -2.85
C VAL A 35 7.01 -12.79 -3.51
N LYS A 36 6.48 -12.97 -4.74
CA LYS A 36 6.65 -14.21 -5.51
C LYS A 36 8.11 -14.46 -5.88
N ASN A 37 8.85 -13.43 -6.29
CA ASN A 37 10.29 -13.52 -6.59
C ASN A 37 11.14 -13.88 -5.35
N LYS A 38 10.60 -13.67 -4.15
CA LYS A 38 11.19 -14.13 -2.90
C LYS A 38 10.72 -15.51 -2.43
N GLY A 39 9.96 -16.23 -3.26
CA GLY A 39 9.49 -17.57 -2.92
C GLY A 39 8.30 -17.59 -1.96
N ILE A 40 7.70 -16.43 -1.68
CA ILE A 40 6.51 -16.31 -0.84
C ILE A 40 5.30 -16.67 -1.69
N GLN A 41 4.62 -17.75 -1.32
CA GLN A 41 3.47 -18.27 -2.05
C GLN A 41 2.18 -17.90 -1.33
N PHE A 42 1.18 -17.50 -2.12
CA PHE A 42 -0.17 -17.19 -1.65
C PHE A 42 -1.18 -18.00 -2.44
N ALA A 43 -2.38 -18.19 -1.89
CA ALA A 43 -3.48 -18.87 -2.58
C ALA A 43 -3.89 -18.16 -3.89
N SER A 44 -3.77 -16.83 -3.93
CA SER A 44 -4.00 -16.02 -5.12
C SER A 44 -3.26 -14.67 -5.01
N PRO A 45 -3.06 -13.95 -6.13
CA PRO A 45 -2.56 -12.56 -6.10
C PRO A 45 -3.39 -11.66 -5.20
N GLN A 46 -4.72 -11.80 -5.23
CA GLN A 46 -5.65 -11.02 -4.42
C GLN A 46 -5.47 -11.30 -2.93
N ALA A 47 -5.24 -12.56 -2.54
CA ALA A 47 -4.96 -12.91 -1.14
C ALA A 47 -3.67 -12.25 -0.65
N ALA A 48 -2.63 -12.19 -1.49
CA ALA A 48 -1.39 -11.49 -1.15
C ALA A 48 -1.62 -9.99 -0.93
N VAL A 49 -2.39 -9.36 -1.82
CA VAL A 49 -2.72 -7.92 -1.73
C VAL A 49 -3.52 -7.62 -0.46
N ILE A 50 -4.57 -8.40 -0.17
CA ILE A 50 -5.37 -8.26 1.06
C ILE A 50 -4.48 -8.37 2.30
N ALA A 51 -3.68 -9.44 2.40
CA ALA A 51 -2.75 -9.61 3.52
C ALA A 51 -1.73 -8.47 3.60
N GLY A 52 -1.33 -7.89 2.46
CA GLY A 52 -0.43 -6.74 2.42
C GLY A 52 -1.07 -5.47 2.97
N HIS A 53 -2.35 -5.25 2.71
CA HIS A 53 -3.11 -4.15 3.32
C HIS A 53 -3.33 -4.36 4.82
N GLU A 54 -3.62 -5.60 5.25
CA GLU A 54 -3.81 -5.93 6.67
C GLU A 54 -2.59 -5.54 7.52
N VAL A 55 -1.37 -5.70 7.01
CA VAL A 55 -0.14 -5.23 7.70
C VAL A 55 -0.25 -3.73 8.08
N CYS A 56 -0.81 -2.89 7.20
CA CYS A 56 -1.00 -1.48 7.51
C CYS A 56 -2.04 -1.28 8.61
N ASP A 57 -3.17 -1.97 8.50
CA ASP A 57 -4.26 -1.87 9.47
C ASP A 57 -3.80 -2.32 10.86
N GLU A 58 -2.99 -3.37 10.94
CA GLU A 58 -2.42 -3.85 12.20
C GLU A 58 -1.42 -2.86 12.81
N LEU A 59 -0.57 -2.26 12.00
CA LEU A 59 0.34 -1.19 12.44
C LEU A 59 -0.45 0.03 12.92
N ASP A 60 -1.58 0.35 12.28
CA ASP A 60 -2.46 1.46 12.67
C ASP A 60 -3.15 1.23 14.01
N LEU A 61 -3.48 -0.04 14.29
CA LEU A 61 -3.99 -0.49 15.59
C LEU A 61 -2.90 -0.51 16.67
N GLY A 62 -1.65 -0.20 16.33
CA GLY A 62 -0.52 -0.14 17.25
C GLY A 62 0.16 -1.48 17.50
N LYS A 63 -0.13 -2.53 16.71
CA LYS A 63 0.64 -3.79 16.77
C LYS A 63 2.08 -3.53 16.35
N GLN A 64 3.02 -4.24 16.97
CA GLN A 64 4.42 -4.14 16.58
C GLN A 64 4.72 -5.10 15.42
N LYS A 65 5.67 -4.71 14.55
CA LYS A 65 6.12 -5.52 13.40
C LYS A 65 6.49 -6.98 13.77
N PRO A 66 7.13 -7.28 14.92
CA PRO A 66 7.41 -8.67 15.31
C PRO A 66 6.16 -9.49 15.63
N ASP A 67 5.12 -8.86 16.17
CA ASP A 67 3.85 -9.52 16.48
C ASP A 67 3.12 -9.87 15.17
N ILE A 68 3.06 -8.91 14.26
CA ILE A 68 2.53 -9.08 12.89
C ILE A 68 3.31 -10.18 12.15
N ALA A 69 4.65 -10.21 12.29
CA ALA A 69 5.47 -11.26 11.68
C ALA A 69 5.11 -12.64 12.23
N SER A 70 4.92 -12.76 13.54
CA SER A 70 4.54 -14.02 14.18
C SER A 70 3.18 -14.50 13.67
N GLU A 71 2.23 -13.58 13.48
CA GLU A 71 0.91 -13.88 12.93
C GLU A 71 0.96 -14.31 11.46
N VAL A 72 1.74 -13.62 10.63
CA VAL A 72 2.00 -14.00 9.24
C VAL A 72 2.64 -15.39 9.14
N MET A 73 3.63 -15.67 10.00
CA MET A 73 4.27 -17.00 10.06
C MET A 73 3.27 -18.09 10.44
N ALA A 74 2.41 -17.84 11.43
CA ALA A 74 1.41 -18.80 11.89
C ALA A 74 0.33 -19.10 10.82
N ASN A 75 -0.09 -18.08 10.07
CA ASN A 75 -1.15 -18.22 9.06
C ASN A 75 -0.64 -18.69 7.69
N SER A 76 0.61 -18.39 7.34
CA SER A 76 1.16 -18.64 6.00
C SER A 76 2.24 -19.72 5.96
N GLY A 77 2.71 -20.21 7.11
CA GLY A 77 3.82 -21.16 7.20
C GLY A 77 5.17 -20.58 6.78
N LEU A 78 5.26 -19.24 6.69
CA LEU A 78 6.50 -18.54 6.36
C LEU A 78 7.48 -18.61 7.53
N ASP A 79 8.78 -18.61 7.24
CA ASP A 79 9.79 -18.36 8.27
C ASP A 79 9.88 -16.85 8.58
N GLY A 80 10.63 -16.50 9.62
CA GLY A 80 10.77 -15.09 10.04
C GLY A 80 11.43 -14.21 8.97
N TYR A 81 12.26 -14.76 8.09
CA TYR A 81 12.90 -14.00 7.02
C TYR A 81 11.87 -13.59 5.95
N HIS A 82 11.06 -14.55 5.50
CA HIS A 82 10.02 -14.30 4.51
C HIS A 82 8.89 -13.43 5.08
N ALA A 83 8.50 -13.64 6.35
CA ALA A 83 7.51 -12.80 7.02
C ALA A 83 8.01 -11.35 7.17
N GLY A 84 9.27 -11.15 7.55
CA GLY A 84 9.87 -9.81 7.61
C GLY A 84 9.95 -9.12 6.24
N TYR A 85 10.32 -9.87 5.20
CA TYR A 85 10.32 -9.34 3.82
C TYR A 85 8.90 -8.95 3.39
N PHE A 86 7.92 -9.81 3.64
CA PHE A 86 6.51 -9.54 3.34
C PHE A 86 6.04 -8.24 3.99
N ILE A 87 6.23 -8.09 5.30
CA ILE A 87 5.86 -6.87 6.04
C ILE A 87 6.56 -5.64 5.46
N GLY A 88 7.85 -5.72 5.17
CA GLY A 88 8.61 -4.61 4.58
C GLY A 88 8.06 -4.20 3.21
N ALA A 89 7.77 -5.17 2.35
CA ALA A 89 7.16 -4.95 1.04
C ALA A 89 5.76 -4.34 1.17
N SER A 90 4.95 -4.83 2.11
CA SER A 90 3.61 -4.33 2.39
C SER A 90 3.64 -2.88 2.87
N VAL A 91 4.54 -2.53 3.79
CA VAL A 91 4.73 -1.14 4.23
C VAL A 91 5.15 -0.23 3.08
N ALA A 92 6.09 -0.70 2.27
CA ALA A 92 6.58 0.01 1.10
C ALA A 92 5.58 0.05 -0.07
N ALA A 93 4.49 -0.71 -0.05
CA ALA A 93 3.46 -0.74 -1.10
C ALA A 93 2.16 -0.05 -0.67
N TYR A 94 1.75 -0.22 0.59
CA TYR A 94 0.39 0.12 1.03
C TYR A 94 0.30 1.06 2.23
N CYS A 95 1.38 1.26 2.99
CA CYS A 95 1.32 2.08 4.21
C CYS A 95 2.02 3.44 4.03
N PRO A 96 1.46 4.40 3.28
CA PRO A 96 2.11 5.67 2.93
C PRO A 96 2.50 6.51 4.16
N ARG A 97 1.74 6.39 5.26
CA ARG A 97 2.02 7.07 6.53
C ARG A 97 3.33 6.64 7.20
N TYR A 98 3.85 5.45 6.87
CA TYR A 98 5.12 4.95 7.39
C TYR A 98 6.29 5.16 6.41
N ARG A 99 6.05 5.81 5.25
CA ARG A 99 7.08 6.11 4.25
C ARG A 99 7.76 7.47 4.45
N ALA A 100 7.20 8.33 5.31
CA ALA A 100 7.69 9.68 5.56
C ALA A 100 8.56 9.73 6.82
N SER A 101 9.87 9.56 6.65
CA SER A 101 10.94 10.07 7.52
C SER A 101 12.23 10.15 6.72
#